data_AF-A0A7N2LB39-F1
#
_entry.id   AF-A0A7N2LB39-F1
#
_cell.length_a   1.000
_cell.length_b   1.000
_cell.length_c   1.000
_cell.angle_alpha   90.00
_cell.angle_beta   90.00
_cell.angle_gamma   90.00
#
_symmetry.space_group_name_H-M   'P 1'
#
loop_
_entity.id
_entity.type
_entity.pdbx_description
1 polymer ?
#
loop_
_entity_poly.entity_id
_entity_poly.type
_entity_poly.pdbx_seq_one_letter_code
_entity_poly.pdbx_strand_id
1 'polypeptide(L)'
;MLMGFDQNPELVTLCSELFNDVNVENYLPGISEDPKLWSNPSKFGPERFVSGKEDADITGVTGVKMMPFGVGRRICPGLSMATVHVHLMLARMVQEYLSGVLTRLVMNWILLGSWSSLW
;
A
#
# COMPACT_ATOMS: atom_id res chain seq x y z
N MET A 1 8.63 -3.97 20.27
CA MET A 1 8.39 -3.84 21.73
C MET A 1 7.27 -2.84 22.08
N LEU A 2 6.70 -2.07 21.14
CA LEU A 2 5.64 -1.08 21.44
C LEU A 2 4.24 -1.46 20.94
N MET A 3 3.95 -2.74 20.67
CA MET A 3 2.60 -3.15 20.23
C MET A 3 1.61 -3.37 21.39
N GLY A 4 2.03 -3.20 22.64
CA GLY A 4 1.18 -3.37 23.83
C GLY A 4 0.88 -2.09 24.62
N PHE A 5 1.40 -0.92 24.20
CA PHE A 5 1.23 0.34 24.94
C PHE A 5 -0.07 1.07 24.63
N ASP A 6 -0.67 0.82 23.46
CA ASP A 6 -1.82 1.61 22.96
C ASP A 6 -3.13 1.36 23.72
N GLN A 7 -3.22 0.28 24.51
CA GLN A 7 -4.47 -0.13 25.16
C GLN A 7 -4.61 0.30 26.63
N ASN A 8 -3.57 0.90 27.24
CA ASN A 8 -3.63 1.35 28.63
C ASN A 8 -3.30 2.86 28.75
N PRO A 9 -4.30 3.73 28.98
CA PRO A 9 -4.12 5.18 29.01
C PRO A 9 -3.24 5.68 30.17
N GLU A 10 -3.15 4.92 31.27
CA GLU A 10 -2.25 5.26 32.38
C GLU A 10 -0.79 5.02 32.02
N LEU A 11 -0.48 3.94 31.28
CA LEU A 11 0.88 3.64 30.82
C LEU A 11 1.36 4.62 29.75
N VAL A 12 0.46 5.12 28.89
CA VAL A 12 0.79 6.15 27.90
C VAL A 12 1.15 7.47 28.60
N THR A 13 0.38 7.87 29.60
CA THR A 13 0.66 9.07 30.40
C THR A 13 1.96 8.91 31.17
N LEU A 14 2.17 7.76 31.82
CA LEU A 14 3.38 7.47 32.59
C LEU A 14 4.63 7.43 31.70
N CYS A 15 4.56 6.86 30.50
CA CYS A 15 5.66 6.91 29.53
C CYS A 15 5.89 8.31 28.99
N SER A 16 4.85 9.10 28.74
CA SER A 16 5.02 10.52 28.39
C SER A 16 5.75 11.25 29.50
N GLU A 17 5.36 11.05 30.76
CA GLU A 17 5.97 11.69 31.92
C GLU A 17 7.42 11.25 32.17
N LEU A 18 7.72 9.96 32.03
CA LEU A 18 9.05 9.38 32.22
C LEU A 18 10.04 9.69 31.08
N PHE A 19 9.54 9.89 29.86
CA PHE A 19 10.36 10.03 28.65
C PHE A 19 10.13 11.36 27.93
N ASN A 20 9.77 12.42 28.67
CA ASN A 20 9.48 13.74 28.10
C ASN A 20 10.62 14.32 27.23
N ASP A 21 11.87 13.94 27.50
CA ASP A 21 13.06 14.40 26.76
C ASP A 21 13.70 13.31 25.89
N VAL A 22 13.01 12.19 25.62
CA VAL A 22 13.53 11.11 24.78
C VAL A 22 12.92 11.14 23.40
N ASN A 23 13.78 11.06 22.38
CA ASN A 23 13.34 10.89 21.00
C ASN A 23 12.94 9.42 20.77
N VAL A 24 11.70 9.21 20.36
CA VAL A 24 11.22 7.90 19.93
C VAL A 24 11.34 7.83 18.41
N GLU A 25 12.24 6.97 17.94
CA GLU A 25 12.43 6.70 16.52
C GLU A 25 11.74 5.39 16.14
N ASN A 26 10.90 5.45 15.11
CA ASN A 26 10.19 4.28 14.60
C ASN A 26 10.97 3.69 13.41
N TYR A 27 11.52 2.50 13.59
CA TYR A 27 12.18 1.76 12.52
C TYR A 27 11.15 1.03 11.65
N LEU A 28 10.72 1.67 10.56
CA LEU A 28 9.68 1.17 9.66
C LEU A 28 9.96 -0.21 9.05
N PRO A 29 11.19 -0.53 8.56
CA PRO A 29 11.45 -1.86 8.00
C PRO A 29 11.23 -2.98 9.00
N GLY A 30 11.56 -2.75 10.28
CA GLY A 30 11.35 -3.74 11.35
C GLY A 30 9.88 -4.06 11.62
N ILE A 31 8.95 -3.20 11.21
CA ILE A 31 7.51 -3.44 11.31
C ILE A 31 6.99 -4.13 10.04
N SER A 32 7.41 -3.65 8.87
CA SER A 32 7.00 -4.21 7.58
C SER A 32 7.54 -5.62 7.33
N GLU A 33 8.67 -5.97 7.94
CA GLU A 33 9.32 -7.28 7.78
C GLU A 33 9.05 -8.25 8.94
N ASP A 34 8.27 -7.85 9.95
CA ASP A 34 8.00 -8.70 11.12
C ASP A 34 7.11 -9.91 10.73
N PRO A 35 7.59 -11.15 10.82
CA PRO A 35 6.80 -12.35 10.51
C PRO A 35 5.64 -12.57 11.50
N LYS A 36 5.61 -11.87 12.66
CA LYS A 36 4.49 -11.91 13.59
C LYS A 36 3.31 -11.05 13.12
N LEU A 37 3.58 -10.02 12.33
CA LEU A 37 2.56 -9.11 11.80
C LEU A 37 2.11 -9.51 10.40
N TRP A 38 3.05 -9.95 9.57
CA TRP A 38 2.84 -10.20 8.15
C TRP A 38 3.12 -11.65 7.79
N SER A 39 2.19 -12.27 7.05
CA SER A 39 2.46 -13.59 6.45
C SER A 39 3.41 -13.43 5.26
N ASN A 40 4.55 -14.14 5.27
CA ASN A 40 5.60 -14.07 4.25
C ASN A 40 6.01 -12.63 3.87
N PRO A 41 6.57 -11.83 4.79
CA PRO A 41 6.78 -10.39 4.62
C PRO A 41 7.67 -10.01 3.43
N SER A 42 8.63 -10.87 3.07
CA SER A 42 9.56 -10.62 1.95
C SER A 42 8.92 -10.83 0.57
N LYS A 43 7.72 -11.41 0.50
CA LYS A 43 7.03 -11.69 -0.75
C LYS A 43 6.07 -10.55 -1.08
N PHE A 44 6.23 -9.99 -2.28
CA PHE A 44 5.23 -9.08 -2.84
C PHE A 44 3.96 -9.86 -3.20
N GLY A 45 2.84 -9.53 -2.54
CA GLY A 45 1.54 -10.19 -2.71
C GLY A 45 0.37 -9.22 -2.50
N PRO A 46 -0.11 -8.51 -3.53
CA PRO A 46 -1.15 -7.47 -3.39
C PRO A 46 -2.50 -8.00 -2.85
N GLU A 47 -2.80 -9.28 -3.06
CA GLU A 47 -3.97 -10.00 -2.57
C GLU A 47 -4.20 -9.89 -1.05
N ARG A 48 -3.14 -9.63 -0.30
CA ARG A 48 -3.19 -9.44 1.15
C ARG A 48 -3.99 -8.20 1.56
N PHE A 49 -4.00 -7.16 0.71
CA PHE A 49 -4.75 -5.92 0.94
C PHE A 49 -6.17 -6.00 0.38
N VAL A 50 -6.38 -6.78 -0.69
CA VAL A 50 -7.69 -6.91 -1.34
C VAL A 50 -8.62 -7.84 -0.56
N SER A 51 -8.09 -8.94 -0.01
CA SER A 51 -8.90 -9.97 0.65
C SER A 51 -9.32 -9.62 2.08
N GLY A 52 -8.76 -8.56 2.68
CA GLY A 52 -9.01 -8.17 4.06
C GLY A 52 -8.50 -9.15 5.12
N LYS A 53 -7.88 -10.27 4.73
CA LYS A 53 -7.50 -11.37 5.64
C LYS A 53 -6.43 -11.01 6.67
N GLU A 54 -5.68 -9.94 6.43
CA GLU A 54 -4.55 -9.54 7.28
C GLU A 54 -4.78 -8.22 8.02
N ASP A 55 -6.03 -7.72 8.05
CA ASP A 55 -6.41 -6.46 8.72
C ASP A 55 -5.43 -5.32 8.41
N ALA A 56 -5.05 -5.20 7.14
CA ALA A 56 -4.05 -4.24 6.70
C ALA A 56 -4.68 -2.85 6.58
N ASP A 57 -4.47 -2.03 7.60
CA ASP A 57 -5.00 -0.67 7.68
C ASP A 57 -3.90 0.37 7.41
N ILE A 58 -4.10 1.15 6.36
CA ILE A 58 -3.23 2.27 5.95
C ILE A 58 -3.26 3.44 6.96
N THR A 59 -4.34 3.58 7.71
CA THR A 59 -4.52 4.64 8.72
C THR A 59 -3.97 4.26 10.10
N GLY A 60 -3.76 2.96 10.33
CA GLY A 60 -3.28 2.41 11.60
C GLY A 60 -4.28 2.51 12.76
N VAL A 61 -5.58 2.66 12.49
CA VAL A 61 -6.65 2.80 13.51
C VAL A 61 -7.00 1.45 14.14
N THR A 62 -7.03 0.38 13.34
CA THR A 62 -7.33 -0.98 13.82
C THR A 62 -6.12 -1.67 14.44
N GLY A 63 -4.92 -1.15 14.18
CA GLY A 63 -3.65 -1.63 14.69
C GLY A 63 -2.50 -1.15 13.82
N VAL A 64 -1.37 -0.84 14.44
CA VAL A 64 -0.17 -0.37 13.73
C VAL A 64 0.61 -1.55 13.14
N LYS A 65 0.12 -2.09 12.02
CA LYS A 65 0.84 -3.09 11.22
C LYS A 65 1.72 -2.46 10.14
N MET A 66 1.36 -1.26 9.70
CA MET A 66 2.17 -0.42 8.80
C MET A 66 1.87 1.05 9.06
N MET A 67 2.80 1.93 8.65
CA MET A 67 2.66 3.39 8.77
C MET A 67 3.18 4.12 7.53
N PRO A 68 2.71 3.79 6.31
CA PRO A 68 3.25 4.38 5.08
C PRO A 68 3.06 5.90 5.02
N PHE A 69 2.05 6.42 5.73
CA PHE A 69 1.69 7.83 5.82
C PHE A 69 1.74 8.35 7.27
N GLY A 70 2.38 7.61 8.19
CA GLY A 70 2.27 7.86 9.63
C GLY A 70 0.92 7.41 10.20
N VAL A 71 0.66 7.74 11.47
CA VAL A 71 -0.55 7.35 12.21
C VAL A 71 -0.97 8.44 13.21
N GLY A 72 -2.22 8.35 13.68
CA GLY A 72 -2.75 9.23 14.71
C GLY A 72 -2.89 10.70 14.29
N ARG A 73 -2.75 11.63 15.25
CA ARG A 73 -3.00 13.07 15.03
C ARG A 73 -2.04 13.74 14.04
N ARG A 74 -0.91 13.11 13.73
CA ARG A 74 0.11 13.61 12.79
C ARG A 74 0.20 12.75 11.53
N ILE A 75 -0.86 12.03 11.19
CA ILE A 75 -0.96 11.31 9.91
C ILE A 75 -0.83 12.30 8.73
N CYS A 76 -0.20 11.85 7.64
CA CYS A 76 0.03 12.67 6.46
C CYS A 76 -1.30 13.27 5.96
N PRO A 77 -1.42 14.61 5.89
CA PRO A 77 -2.64 15.25 5.39
C PRO A 77 -2.90 14.94 3.91
N GLY A 78 -1.87 14.52 3.17
CA GLY A 78 -1.94 14.14 1.77
C GLY A 78 -2.31 12.67 1.50
N LEU A 79 -2.65 11.87 2.52
CA LEU A 79 -2.95 10.43 2.36
C LEU A 79 -4.02 10.17 1.29
N SER A 80 -5.13 10.90 1.33
CA SER A 80 -6.24 10.73 0.38
C SER A 80 -5.81 11.13 -1.04
N MET A 81 -5.14 12.28 -1.17
CA MET A 81 -4.64 12.79 -2.44
C MET A 81 -3.61 11.83 -3.07
N ALA A 82 -2.64 11.35 -2.30
CA ALA A 82 -1.62 10.41 -2.77
C ALA A 82 -2.24 9.10 -3.23
N THR A 83 -3.22 8.59 -2.47
CA THR A 83 -3.94 7.36 -2.83
C THR A 83 -4.64 7.52 -4.16
N VAL A 84 -5.37 8.61 -4.38
CA VAL A 84 -6.04 8.87 -5.67
C VAL A 84 -5.03 8.99 -6.82
N HIS A 85 -3.91 9.70 -6.61
CA HIS A 85 -2.88 9.82 -7.65
C HIS A 85 -2.27 8.49 -8.05
N VAL A 86 -1.94 7.61 -7.09
CA VAL A 86 -1.40 6.28 -7.39
C VAL A 86 -2.40 5.46 -8.20
N HIS A 87 -3.70 5.49 -7.85
CA HIS A 87 -4.73 4.81 -8.61
C HIS A 87 -4.85 5.36 -10.03
N LEU A 88 -4.81 6.68 -10.21
CA LEU A 88 -4.89 7.32 -11.53
C LEU A 88 -3.66 7.00 -12.40
N MET A 89 -2.46 7.00 -11.82
CA MET A 89 -1.23 6.60 -12.53
C MET A 89 -1.33 5.16 -13.02
N LEU A 90 -1.73 4.22 -12.15
CA LEU A 90 -1.92 2.82 -12.52
C LEU A 90 -3.03 2.65 -13.58
N ALA A 91 -4.16 3.33 -13.42
CA ALA A 91 -5.25 3.30 -14.39
C ALA A 91 -4.79 3.80 -15.77
N ARG A 92 -4.00 4.89 -15.81
CA ARG A 92 -3.44 5.41 -17.06
C ARG A 92 -2.44 4.45 -17.70
N MET A 93 -1.56 3.84 -16.90
CA MET A 93 -0.60 2.84 -17.40
C MET A 93 -1.32 1.65 -18.04
N VAL A 94 -2.36 1.13 -17.38
CA VAL A 94 -3.16 0.02 -17.90
C VAL A 94 -3.94 0.43 -19.16
N GLN A 95 -4.50 1.64 -19.18
CA GLN A 95 -5.23 2.16 -20.34
C GLN A 95 -4.33 2.25 -21.58
N GLU A 96 -3.11 2.78 -21.44
CA GLU A 96 -2.15 2.89 -22.55
C GLU A 96 -1.64 1.54 -23.03
N TYR A 97 -1.40 0.61 -22.10
CA TYR A 97 -1.00 -0.74 -22.46
C TYR A 97 -2.09 -1.44 -23.29
N LEU A 98 -3.34 -1.38 -22.83
CA LEU A 98 -4.46 -2.01 -23.52
C LEU A 98 -4.77 -1.35 -24.86
N SER A 99 -4.75 -0.01 -24.95
CA SER A 99 -4.98 0.71 -26.21
C SER A 99 -3.91 0.41 -27.25
N GLY A 100 -2.64 0.35 -26.84
CA GLY A 100 -1.52 0.01 -27.70
C GLY A 100 -1.58 -1.42 -28.22
N VAL A 101 -1.94 -2.39 -27.35
CA VAL A 101 -2.15 -3.79 -27.75
C VAL A 101 -3.32 -3.90 -28.72
N LEU A 102 -4.44 -3.24 -28.45
CA LEU A 102 -5.61 -3.28 -29.34
C LEU A 102 -5.29 -2.69 -30.72
N THR A 103 -4.58 -1.55 -30.75
CA THR A 103 -4.19 -0.89 -32.00
C THR A 103 -3.24 -1.78 -32.80
N ARG A 104 -2.27 -2.43 -32.15
CA ARG A 104 -1.37 -3.40 -32.80
C ARG A 104 -2.12 -4.62 -33.31
N LEU A 105 -3.04 -5.19 -32.55
CA LEU A 105 -3.85 -6.34 -32.99
C LEU A 105 -4.76 -5.98 -34.16
N VAL A 106 -5.42 -4.82 -34.11
CA VAL A 106 -6.29 -4.33 -35.20
C VAL A 106 -5.48 -4.00 -36.44
N MET A 107 -4.36 -3.28 -36.31
CA MET A 107 -3.46 -3.01 -37.44
C MET A 107 -2.87 -4.30 -38.02
N ASN A 108 -2.45 -5.24 -37.18
CA ASN A 108 -1.93 -6.52 -37.63
C ASN A 108 -3.02 -7.36 -38.32
N TRP A 109 -4.26 -7.32 -37.84
CA TRP A 109 -5.40 -7.99 -38.48
C TRP A 109 -5.82 -7.30 -39.79
N ILE A 110 -5.77 -5.97 -39.89
CA ILE A 110 -6.03 -5.25 -41.14
C ILE A 110 -4.91 -5.50 -42.17
N LEU A 111 -3.65 -5.47 -41.74
CA LEU A 111 -2.48 -5.64 -42.61
C LEU A 111 -2.29 -7.10 -43.04
N LEU A 112 -2.55 -8.09 -42.17
CA LEU A 112 -2.39 -9.51 -42.48
C LEU A 112 -3.70 -10.20 -42.89
N GLY A 113 -4.87 -9.68 -42.51
CA GLY A 113 -6.18 -10.26 -42.79
C GLY A 113 -6.81 -9.84 -44.13
N SER A 114 -6.15 -8.99 -44.92
CA SER A 114 -6.60 -8.60 -46.26
C SER A 114 -5.81 -9.25 -47.41
N TRP A 115 -4.96 -10.25 -47.13
CA TRP A 115 -4.14 -10.91 -48.15
C TRP A 115 -4.55 -12.36 -48.48
N SER A 116 -5.53 -12.94 -47.79
CA SER A 116 -5.98 -14.33 -48.03
C SER A 116 -7.32 -14.46 -48.77
N SER A 117 -7.89 -13.37 -49.29
CA SER A 117 -9.17 -13.37 -50.01
C SER A 117 -9.10 -12.76 -51.42
N LEU A 118 -7.89 -12.67 -51.98
CA LEU A 118 -7.63 -12.13 -53.33
C LEU A 118 -6.78 -13.05 -54.23
N TRP A 119 -6.62 -14.33 -53.85
CA TRP A 119 -6.19 -15.42 -54.72
C TRP A 119 -6.97 -16.69 -54.38
#